data_AF-A0AA39P181-F1
#
_entry.id   AF-A0AA39P181-F1
#
_cell.length_a   1.000
_cell.length_b   1.000
_cell.length_c   1.000
_cell.angle_alpha   90.00
_cell.angle_beta   90.00
_cell.angle_gamma   90.00
#
_symmetry.space_group_name_H-M   'P 1'
#
loop_
_entity.id
_entity.type
_entity.pdbx_description
1 polymer ?
#
loop_
_entity_poly.entity_id
_entity_poly.type
_entity_poly.pdbx_seq_one_letter_code
_entity_poly.pdbx_strand_id
1 'polypeptide(L)'
;MHKPSIHGLPLELIQEIISHLSTRSIKSLSFTCAALRTICFPYIFHTLSSPYRPVGRSTFPMDFGRLAPIPCFRTVYLDFIRDDISAILLPWCRKARTVKMSALNIRNSAIIPYMSLLIDLNLSNVSFWVVDDYFKLLGNLPPTVKRLTAREINFVHYFPPSYTTVGRGVDLEYLKTDTASDLAVLL
;
A
#
# COMPACT_ATOMS: atom_id res chain seq x y z
N MET A 1 39.44 21.05 2.36
CA MET A 1 38.63 20.88 3.59
C MET A 1 37.36 20.12 3.24
N HIS A 2 37.28 18.85 3.63
CA HIS A 2 36.08 18.03 3.44
C HIS A 2 35.10 18.37 4.57
N LYS A 3 33.93 18.93 4.25
CA LYS A 3 32.85 19.08 5.22
C LYS A 3 32.40 17.66 5.60
N PRO A 4 32.35 17.29 6.89
CA PRO A 4 31.74 16.04 7.29
C PRO A 4 30.28 16.08 6.85
N SER A 5 29.96 15.24 5.89
CA SER A 5 28.60 15.08 5.38
C SER A 5 27.90 14.07 6.27
N ILE A 6 26.65 14.36 6.66
CA ILE A 6 25.78 13.40 7.36
C ILE A 6 25.72 12.05 6.62
N HIS A 7 25.94 12.05 5.31
CA HIS A 7 25.98 10.86 4.48
C HIS A 7 27.15 9.91 4.77
N GLY A 8 28.22 10.40 5.42
CA GLY A 8 29.38 9.59 5.79
C GLY A 8 29.32 9.06 7.23
N LEU A 9 28.25 9.33 7.97
CA LEU A 9 28.11 8.82 9.33
C LEU A 9 27.73 7.33 9.30
N PRO A 10 28.32 6.49 10.18
CA PRO A 10 27.85 5.15 10.45
C PRO A 10 26.35 5.13 10.82
N LEU A 11 25.66 4.05 10.44
CA LEU A 11 24.23 3.91 10.69
C LEU A 11 23.90 3.99 12.17
N GLU A 12 24.81 3.52 13.03
CA GLU A 12 24.69 3.48 14.48
C GLU A 12 24.63 4.89 15.06
N LEU A 13 25.54 5.79 14.64
CA LEU A 13 25.54 7.19 15.08
C LEU A 13 24.31 7.94 14.60
N ILE A 14 23.85 7.63 13.39
CA ILE A 14 22.61 8.20 12.85
C ILE A 14 21.40 7.76 13.70
N GLN A 15 21.32 6.48 14.08
CA GLN A 15 20.26 5.96 14.94
C GLN A 15 20.29 6.59 16.33
N GLU A 16 21.48 6.76 16.91
CA GLU A 16 21.66 7.44 18.18
C GLU A 16 21.17 8.89 18.12
N ILE A 17 21.58 9.66 17.10
CA ILE A 17 21.10 11.04 16.89
C ILE A 17 19.57 11.07 16.75
N ILE A 18 18.98 10.16 15.97
CA ILE A 18 17.53 10.08 15.80
C ILE A 18 16.83 9.73 17.12
N SER A 19 17.43 8.88 17.95
CA SER A 19 16.85 8.48 19.25
C SER A 19 16.70 9.64 20.24
N HIS A 20 17.54 10.67 20.11
CA HIS A 20 17.48 11.88 20.94
C HIS A 20 16.48 12.92 20.43
N LEU A 21 15.90 12.74 19.24
CA LEU A 21 14.97 13.68 18.64
C LEU A 21 13.52 13.24 18.87
N SER A 22 12.64 14.21 19.17
CA SER A 22 11.20 13.92 19.22
C SER A 22 10.67 13.53 17.83
N THR A 23 9.63 12.70 17.76
CA THR A 23 8.97 12.33 16.48
C THR A 23 8.58 13.56 15.66
N ARG A 24 8.17 14.65 16.31
CA ARG A 24 7.86 15.93 15.65
C ARG A 24 9.10 16.56 15.02
N SER A 25 10.22 16.56 15.73
CA SER A 25 11.50 17.08 15.25
C SER A 25 12.04 16.25 14.07
N ILE A 26 12.02 14.92 14.18
CA ILE A 26 12.47 14.03 13.10
C ILE A 26 11.59 14.24 11.86
N LYS A 27 10.26 14.33 12.04
CA LYS A 27 9.31 14.59 10.95
C LYS A 27 9.63 15.92 10.27
N SER A 28 9.75 17.00 11.03
CA SER A 28 10.10 18.33 10.51
C SER A 28 11.42 18.31 9.73
N LEU A 29 12.48 17.74 10.31
CA LEU A 29 13.80 17.64 9.67
C LEU A 29 13.75 16.83 8.37
N SER A 30 12.97 15.75 8.35
CA SER A 30 12.85 14.88 7.18
C SER A 30 12.17 15.55 5.98
N PHE A 31 11.24 16.49 6.23
CA PHE A 31 10.64 17.29 5.16
C PHE A 31 11.58 18.40 4.68
N THR A 32 12.34 19.05 5.58
CA THR A 32 13.23 20.16 5.24
C THR A 32 14.55 19.72 4.59
N CYS A 33 15.12 18.59 4.99
CA CYS A 33 16.44 18.14 4.56
C CYS A 33 16.36 16.86 3.73
N ALA A 34 16.71 16.92 2.44
CA ALA A 34 16.71 15.76 1.55
C ALA A 34 17.67 14.64 2.01
N ALA A 35 18.81 15.01 2.60
CA ALA A 35 19.78 14.05 3.13
C ALA A 35 19.24 13.25 4.33
N LEU A 36 18.59 13.94 5.26
CA LEU A 36 17.95 13.29 6.40
C LEU A 36 16.65 12.58 6.00
N ARG A 37 16.03 12.95 4.88
CA ARG A 37 14.83 12.30 4.37
C ARG A 37 15.07 10.81 4.12
N THR A 38 16.10 10.48 3.35
CA THR A 38 16.42 9.09 2.99
C THR A 38 16.76 8.24 4.21
N ILE A 39 17.37 8.86 5.20
CA ILE A 39 17.73 8.26 6.48
C ILE A 39 16.50 8.05 7.35
N CYS A 40 15.74 9.11 7.63
CA CYS A 40 14.72 9.13 8.67
C CYS A 40 13.39 8.53 8.22
N PHE A 41 13.04 8.61 6.92
CA PHE A 41 11.74 8.13 6.43
C PHE A 41 11.49 6.65 6.75
N PRO A 42 12.43 5.73 6.52
CA PRO A 42 12.27 4.33 6.91
C PRO A 42 11.96 4.10 8.39
N TYR A 43 12.42 4.99 9.28
CA TYR A 43 12.20 4.86 10.72
C TYR A 43 10.86 5.47 11.17
N ILE A 44 10.45 6.60 10.57
CA ILE A 44 9.21 7.29 10.96
C ILE A 44 8.00 6.72 10.22
N PHE A 45 8.16 6.43 8.93
CA PHE A 45 7.08 6.16 7.99
C PHE A 45 7.12 4.71 7.53
N HIS A 46 7.01 3.77 8.48
CA HIS A 46 6.82 2.36 8.17
C HIS A 46 5.34 2.01 7.92
N THR A 47 4.41 2.84 8.40
CA THR A 47 2.97 2.65 8.24
C THR A 47 2.37 3.86 7.57
N LEU A 48 1.75 3.63 6.41
CA LEU A 48 0.84 4.58 5.82
C LEU A 48 -0.56 4.27 6.32
N SER A 49 -1.18 5.22 7.01
CA SER A 49 -2.61 5.18 7.30
C SER A 49 -3.23 6.44 6.71
N SER A 50 -4.22 6.28 5.85
CA SER A 50 -5.14 7.37 5.49
C SER A 50 -6.30 7.34 6.49
N PRO A 51 -6.27 8.09 7.60
CA PRO A 51 -7.47 8.23 8.40
C PRO A 51 -8.49 9.02 7.58
N TYR A 52 -9.69 8.48 7.46
CA TYR A 52 -10.87 9.23 7.07
C TYR A 52 -10.86 10.58 7.81
N ARG A 53 -10.66 11.69 7.10
CA ARG A 53 -10.81 13.03 7.65
C ARG A 53 -11.81 13.80 6.79
N PRO A 54 -12.97 14.16 7.35
CA PRO A 54 -13.80 15.18 6.75
C PRO A 54 -13.04 16.51 6.86
N VAL A 55 -12.65 17.05 5.71
CA VAL A 55 -12.23 18.44 5.48
C VAL A 55 -10.94 18.90 6.19
N GLY A 56 -9.91 19.25 5.40
CA GLY A 56 -8.93 20.28 5.78
C GLY A 56 -7.57 19.86 6.36
N ARG A 57 -7.17 18.58 6.34
CA ARG A 57 -5.78 18.18 6.66
C ARG A 57 -5.22 17.21 5.63
N SER A 58 -3.92 17.37 5.39
CA SER A 58 -3.13 16.83 4.28
C SER A 58 -3.51 15.42 3.83
N THR A 59 -3.72 15.28 2.52
CA THR A 59 -3.85 13.97 1.88
C THR A 59 -2.46 13.46 1.51
N PHE A 60 -2.29 12.14 1.40
CA PHE A 60 -1.02 11.53 0.98
C PHE A 60 -0.41 12.20 -0.28
N PRO A 61 -1.19 12.54 -1.34
CA PRO A 61 -0.67 13.31 -2.46
C PRO A 61 -0.11 14.69 -2.10
N MET A 62 -0.66 15.39 -1.11
CA MET A 62 -0.12 16.68 -0.67
C MET A 62 1.19 16.54 0.10
N ASP A 63 1.28 15.54 1.00
CA ASP A 63 2.46 15.36 1.85
C ASP A 63 3.62 14.69 1.11
N PHE A 64 3.33 13.76 0.20
CA PHE A 64 4.33 12.90 -0.44
C PHE A 64 4.45 13.12 -1.95
N GLY A 65 3.43 13.66 -2.62
CA GLY A 65 3.39 13.75 -4.09
C GLY A 65 4.45 14.67 -4.71
N ARG A 66 5.02 15.59 -3.93
CA ARG A 66 6.12 16.47 -4.37
C ARG A 66 7.51 15.98 -3.95
N LEU A 67 7.59 14.88 -3.21
CA LEU A 67 8.86 14.34 -2.70
C LEU A 67 9.37 13.22 -3.60
N ALA A 68 10.70 13.14 -3.73
CA ALA A 68 11.33 11.97 -4.31
C ALA A 68 10.96 10.71 -3.50
N PRO A 69 10.42 9.65 -4.14
CA PRO A 69 9.86 8.53 -3.42
C PRO A 69 10.93 7.68 -2.74
N ILE A 70 10.68 7.33 -1.48
CA ILE A 70 11.50 6.41 -0.70
C ILE A 70 10.61 5.22 -0.33
N PRO A 71 10.91 3.99 -0.80
CA PRO A 71 10.10 2.82 -0.47
C PRO A 71 10.32 2.43 1.00
N CYS A 72 9.50 2.98 1.89
CA CYS A 72 9.61 2.85 3.34
C CYS A 72 8.39 2.20 3.99
N PHE A 73 7.21 2.27 3.36
CA PHE A 73 6.00 1.69 3.93
C PHE A 73 6.05 0.16 3.92
N ARG A 74 5.90 -0.43 5.11
CA ARG A 74 5.74 -1.86 5.36
C ARG A 74 4.27 -2.23 5.54
N THR A 75 3.48 -1.29 6.04
CA THR A 75 2.05 -1.45 6.27
C THR A 75 1.30 -0.30 5.61
N VAL A 76 0.29 -0.62 4.80
CA VAL A 76 -0.50 0.36 4.04
C VAL A 76 -1.97 0.16 4.36
N TYR A 77 -2.60 1.21 4.87
CA TYR A 77 -4.02 1.27 5.16
C TYR A 77 -4.64 2.42 4.37
N LEU A 78 -5.41 2.07 3.35
CA LEU A 78 -6.14 3.00 2.50
C LEU A 78 -7.62 2.83 2.77
N ASP A 79 -8.29 3.91 3.12
CA ASP A 79 -9.72 3.89 3.41
C ASP A 79 -10.38 5.13 2.80
N PHE A 80 -11.54 4.94 2.16
CA PHE A 80 -12.33 6.00 1.54
C PHE A 80 -11.59 6.87 0.50
N ILE A 81 -10.66 6.29 -0.26
CA ILE A 81 -9.91 7.02 -1.29
C ILE A 81 -10.64 6.96 -2.63
N ARG A 82 -11.34 8.05 -2.99
CA ARG A 82 -12.10 8.15 -4.25
C ARG A 82 -11.25 8.49 -5.48
N ASP A 83 -10.15 9.20 -5.27
CA ASP A 83 -9.25 9.58 -6.36
C ASP A 83 -8.30 8.43 -6.72
N ASP A 84 -7.89 8.37 -7.99
CA ASP A 84 -6.82 7.47 -8.41
C ASP A 84 -5.46 8.08 -8.04
N ILE A 85 -4.84 7.52 -7.02
CA ILE A 85 -3.51 7.90 -6.51
C ILE A 85 -2.48 6.79 -6.74
N SER A 86 -2.81 5.75 -7.50
CA SER A 86 -1.99 4.56 -7.72
C SER A 86 -0.58 4.91 -8.19
N ALA A 87 -0.46 5.81 -9.17
CA ALA A 87 0.81 6.24 -9.72
C ALA A 87 1.72 6.94 -8.69
N ILE A 88 1.13 7.75 -7.81
CA ILE A 88 1.86 8.47 -6.76
C ILE A 88 2.24 7.49 -5.63
N LEU A 89 1.36 6.53 -5.32
CA LEU A 89 1.51 5.62 -4.19
C LEU A 89 2.51 4.49 -4.47
N LEU A 90 2.51 3.95 -5.68
CA LEU A 90 3.29 2.77 -6.06
C LEU A 90 4.77 2.84 -5.65
N PRO A 91 5.53 3.92 -5.95
CA PRO A 91 6.94 3.99 -5.60
C PRO A 91 7.23 3.87 -4.09
N TRP A 92 6.29 4.27 -3.23
CA TRP A 92 6.45 4.25 -1.77
C TRP A 92 6.13 2.89 -1.14
N CYS A 93 5.27 2.11 -1.79
CA CYS A 93 4.72 0.87 -1.23
C CYS A 93 5.41 -0.41 -1.73
N ARG A 94 6.49 -0.31 -2.51
CA ARG A 94 7.22 -1.50 -3.01
C ARG A 94 7.74 -2.44 -1.91
N LYS A 95 7.91 -1.94 -0.67
CA LYS A 95 8.31 -2.74 0.49
C LYS A 95 7.15 -3.12 1.41
N ALA A 96 5.91 -2.89 0.99
CA ALA A 96 4.73 -3.22 1.78
C ALA A 96 4.62 -4.74 1.93
N ARG A 97 4.36 -5.17 3.16
CA ARG A 97 4.08 -6.55 3.55
C ARG A 97 2.63 -6.76 3.93
N THR A 98 1.98 -5.70 4.39
CA THR A 98 0.58 -5.70 4.78
C THR A 98 -0.13 -4.56 4.08
N VAL A 99 -1.22 -4.87 3.38
CA VAL A 99 -2.06 -3.90 2.69
C VAL A 99 -3.50 -4.14 3.11
N LYS A 100 -4.17 -3.10 3.60
CA LYS A 100 -5.63 -3.11 3.73
C LYS A 100 -6.18 -1.95 2.92
N MET A 101 -7.13 -2.26 2.06
CA MET A 101 -7.79 -1.31 1.18
C MET A 101 -9.29 -1.44 1.39
N SER A 102 -9.91 -0.34 1.82
CA SER A 102 -11.33 -0.25 2.11
C SER A 102 -11.99 0.91 1.36
N ALA A 103 -13.22 0.71 0.86
CA ALA A 103 -14.07 1.77 0.29
C ALA A 103 -13.34 2.70 -0.71
N LEU A 104 -12.52 2.13 -1.59
CA LEU A 104 -11.61 2.84 -2.49
C LEU A 104 -12.07 2.78 -3.94
N ASN A 105 -11.56 3.73 -4.73
CA ASN A 105 -11.50 3.60 -6.18
C ASN A 105 -10.63 2.40 -6.55
N ILE A 106 -11.21 1.46 -7.30
CA ILE A 106 -10.58 0.19 -7.64
C ILE A 106 -9.25 0.35 -8.39
N ARG A 107 -9.04 1.47 -9.10
CA ARG A 107 -7.77 1.73 -9.79
C ARG A 107 -6.58 1.78 -8.83
N ASN A 108 -6.80 2.16 -7.57
CA ASN A 108 -5.77 2.11 -6.54
C ASN A 108 -5.31 0.69 -6.20
N SER A 109 -6.09 -0.36 -6.51
CA SER A 109 -5.68 -1.76 -6.34
C SER A 109 -4.64 -2.21 -7.39
N ALA A 110 -4.49 -1.48 -8.49
CA ALA A 110 -3.57 -1.83 -9.58
C ALA A 110 -2.09 -1.84 -9.15
N ILE A 111 -1.77 -1.29 -7.98
CA ILE A 111 -0.41 -1.32 -7.41
C ILE A 111 -0.07 -2.65 -6.74
N ILE A 112 -1.07 -3.47 -6.37
CA ILE A 112 -0.90 -4.72 -5.60
C ILE A 112 0.05 -5.70 -6.31
N PRO A 113 -0.10 -5.97 -7.63
CA PRO A 113 0.81 -6.88 -8.35
C PRO A 113 2.29 -6.49 -8.28
N TYR A 114 2.60 -5.22 -8.03
CA TYR A 114 3.96 -4.69 -7.98
C TYR A 114 4.60 -4.74 -6.59
N MET A 115 3.89 -5.27 -5.58
CA MET A 115 4.38 -5.38 -4.20
C MET A 115 4.98 -6.76 -3.95
N SER A 116 6.21 -6.97 -4.41
CA SER A 116 6.90 -8.27 -4.34
C SER A 116 7.15 -8.83 -2.94
N LEU A 117 6.91 -8.05 -1.88
CA LEU A 117 7.04 -8.46 -0.49
C LEU A 117 5.68 -8.59 0.23
N LEU A 118 4.57 -8.47 -0.50
CA LEU A 118 3.22 -8.50 0.08
C LEU A 118 2.92 -9.89 0.63
N ILE A 119 2.54 -9.96 1.91
CA ILE A 119 2.21 -11.21 2.61
C ILE A 119 0.74 -11.26 2.98
N ASP A 120 0.20 -10.12 3.44
CA ASP A 120 -1.16 -10.00 3.95
C ASP A 120 -1.93 -8.92 3.17
N LEU A 121 -2.96 -9.34 2.46
CA LEU A 121 -3.85 -8.48 1.68
C LEU A 121 -5.27 -8.56 2.21
N ASN A 122 -5.83 -7.41 2.53
CA ASN A 122 -7.23 -7.25 2.89
C ASN A 122 -7.92 -6.25 1.95
N LEU A 123 -8.96 -6.72 1.29
CA LEU A 123 -9.86 -5.94 0.46
C LEU A 123 -11.24 -5.95 1.13
N SER A 124 -11.78 -4.79 1.47
CA SER A 124 -13.10 -4.67 2.08
C SER A 124 -13.93 -3.59 1.42
N ASN A 125 -15.22 -3.83 1.19
CA ASN A 125 -16.13 -2.84 0.63
C ASN A 125 -15.58 -2.22 -0.68
N VAL A 126 -15.14 -3.09 -1.60
CA VAL A 126 -14.56 -2.69 -2.88
C VAL A 126 -15.54 -3.04 -4.00
N SER A 127 -15.84 -2.06 -4.85
CA SER A 127 -16.71 -2.27 -6.01
C SER A 127 -15.88 -2.46 -7.27
N PHE A 128 -16.04 -3.62 -7.92
CA PHE A 128 -15.51 -3.90 -9.23
C PHE A 128 -16.55 -3.60 -10.31
N TRP A 129 -16.08 -3.19 -11.49
CA TRP A 129 -16.99 -2.92 -12.60
C TRP A 129 -17.64 -4.20 -13.10
N VAL A 130 -16.82 -5.22 -13.34
CA VAL A 130 -17.23 -6.58 -13.71
C VAL A 130 -16.45 -7.61 -12.91
N VAL A 131 -16.99 -8.82 -12.87
CA VAL A 131 -16.37 -10.01 -12.26
C VAL A 131 -14.94 -10.25 -12.77
N ASP A 132 -14.71 -10.08 -14.07
CA ASP A 132 -13.40 -10.30 -14.69
C ASP A 132 -12.29 -9.43 -14.11
N ASP A 133 -12.60 -8.20 -13.68
CA ASP A 133 -11.61 -7.30 -13.10
C ASP A 133 -11.13 -7.81 -11.74
N TYR A 134 -12.02 -8.43 -10.97
CA TYR A 134 -11.67 -9.08 -9.72
C TYR A 134 -10.75 -10.28 -9.96
N PHE A 135 -11.08 -11.17 -10.90
CA PHE A 135 -10.21 -12.30 -11.22
C PHE A 135 -8.87 -11.89 -11.83
N LYS A 136 -8.84 -10.83 -12.64
CA LYS A 136 -7.57 -10.26 -13.13
C LYS A 136 -6.71 -9.77 -11.97
N LEU A 137 -7.30 -9.15 -10.94
CA LEU A 137 -6.55 -8.77 -9.74
C LEU A 137 -6.01 -10.01 -9.02
N LEU A 138 -6.86 -11.01 -8.78
CA LEU A 138 -6.49 -12.25 -8.08
C LEU A 138 -5.41 -13.05 -8.81
N GLY A 139 -5.53 -13.19 -10.13
CA GLY A 139 -4.57 -13.92 -10.97
C GLY A 139 -3.21 -13.22 -11.10
N ASN A 140 -3.12 -11.94 -10.73
CA ASN A 140 -1.89 -11.14 -10.74
C ASN A 140 -1.37 -10.82 -9.33
N LEU A 141 -1.85 -11.50 -8.29
CA LEU A 141 -1.31 -11.31 -6.95
C LEU A 141 0.16 -11.75 -6.89
N PRO A 142 1.01 -11.05 -6.10
CA PRO A 142 2.36 -11.51 -5.85
C PRO A 142 2.37 -12.92 -5.23
N PRO A 143 3.29 -13.82 -5.63
CA PRO A 143 3.37 -15.18 -5.09
C PRO A 143 3.73 -15.22 -3.60
N THR A 144 4.13 -14.08 -3.02
CA THR A 144 4.41 -13.95 -1.59
C THR A 144 3.16 -13.79 -0.73
N VAL A 145 1.99 -13.55 -1.34
CA VAL A 145 0.74 -13.39 -0.61
C VAL A 145 0.34 -14.72 0.00
N LYS A 146 0.30 -14.77 1.34
CA LYS A 146 -0.10 -15.94 2.11
C LYS A 146 -1.49 -15.80 2.71
N ARG A 147 -1.92 -14.56 2.93
CA ARG A 147 -3.20 -14.24 3.58
C ARG A 147 -3.99 -13.29 2.70
N LEU A 148 -5.16 -13.74 2.27
CA LEU A 148 -6.11 -12.94 1.52
C LEU A 148 -7.43 -12.87 2.30
N THR A 149 -7.87 -11.66 2.58
CA THR A 149 -9.23 -11.39 3.08
C THR A 149 -9.95 -10.53 2.06
N ALA A 150 -11.08 -11.01 1.54
CA ALA A 150 -11.95 -10.28 0.62
C ALA A 150 -13.35 -10.22 1.24
N ARG A 151 -13.86 -9.01 1.53
CA ARG A 151 -15.12 -8.82 2.22
C ARG A 151 -15.95 -7.75 1.54
N GLU A 152 -17.27 -7.95 1.48
CA GLU A 152 -18.18 -6.96 0.91
C GLU A 152 -17.72 -6.53 -0.51
N ILE A 153 -17.34 -7.51 -1.33
CA ILE A 153 -16.94 -7.25 -2.72
C ILE A 153 -18.21 -7.11 -3.55
N ASN A 154 -18.35 -5.95 -4.19
CA ASN A 154 -19.54 -5.63 -4.98
C ASN A 154 -19.20 -5.60 -6.47
N PHE A 155 -20.17 -6.00 -7.31
CA PHE A 155 -20.04 -5.93 -8.77
C PHE A 155 -21.12 -5.02 -9.33
N VAL A 156 -20.70 -4.00 -10.11
CA VAL A 156 -21.64 -3.05 -10.74
C VAL A 156 -22.40 -3.72 -11.88
N HIS A 157 -21.74 -4.58 -12.66
CA HIS A 157 -22.35 -5.37 -13.71
C HIS A 157 -22.06 -6.86 -13.56
N TYR A 158 -23.14 -7.66 -13.64
CA TYR A 158 -23.09 -9.11 -13.74
C TYR A 158 -23.22 -9.50 -15.21
N PHE A 159 -22.10 -9.58 -15.92
CA PHE A 159 -22.07 -10.32 -17.18
C PHE A 159 -21.58 -11.75 -16.87
N PRO A 160 -22.31 -12.79 -17.28
CA PRO A 160 -21.85 -14.16 -17.11
C PRO A 160 -20.57 -14.35 -17.95
N PRO A 161 -19.43 -14.70 -17.34
CA PRO A 161 -18.19 -14.87 -18.09
C PRO A 161 -18.23 -16.14 -18.92
N SER A 162 -17.79 -16.06 -20.17
CA SER A 162 -17.28 -17.23 -20.89
C SER A 162 -15.86 -17.50 -20.37
N TYR A 163 -15.72 -18.39 -19.38
CA TYR A 163 -14.45 -18.62 -18.71
C TYR A 163 -13.46 -19.41 -19.60
N THR A 164 -12.32 -18.80 -19.89
CA THR A 164 -11.05 -19.51 -20.08
C THR A 164 -10.16 -19.14 -18.90
N THR A 165 -10.22 -19.92 -17.82
CA THR A 165 -9.38 -19.74 -16.64
C THR A 165 -7.92 -20.03 -17.00
N VAL A 166 -7.18 -18.99 -17.39
CA VAL A 166 -5.72 -19.02 -17.51
C VAL A 166 -5.16 -18.07 -16.46
N GLY A 167 -4.93 -18.58 -15.26
CA GLY A 167 -4.37 -17.83 -14.14
C GLY A 167 -3.17 -18.54 -13.54
N ARG A 168 -2.21 -17.77 -13.01
CA ARG A 168 -1.12 -18.30 -12.19
C ARG A 168 -1.69 -18.56 -10.80
N GLY A 169 -1.67 -19.82 -10.34
CA GLY A 169 -2.14 -20.16 -9.01
C GLY A 169 -1.34 -19.42 -7.93
N VAL A 170 -2.04 -18.96 -6.88
CA VAL A 170 -1.43 -18.35 -5.68
C VAL A 170 -1.64 -19.34 -4.54
N ASP A 171 -0.56 -19.74 -3.88
CA ASP A 171 -0.60 -20.67 -2.75
C ASP A 171 -0.96 -19.91 -1.46
N LEU A 172 -2.26 -19.84 -1.17
CA LEU A 172 -2.79 -19.13 -0.01
C LEU A 172 -2.83 -20.05 1.22
N GLU A 173 -2.17 -19.63 2.30
CA GLU A 173 -2.27 -20.29 3.60
C GLU A 173 -3.61 -19.98 4.27
N TYR A 174 -4.15 -18.77 4.05
CA TYR A 174 -5.40 -18.32 4.65
C TYR A 174 -6.23 -17.51 3.65
N LEU A 175 -7.43 -17.99 3.36
CA LEU A 175 -8.47 -17.27 2.60
C LEU A 175 -9.66 -17.00 3.52
N LYS A 176 -10.09 -15.74 3.60
CA LYS A 176 -11.34 -15.36 4.26
C LYS A 176 -12.23 -14.57 3.31
N THR A 177 -13.45 -15.06 3.13
CA THR A 177 -14.53 -14.38 2.41
C THR A 177 -15.76 -14.25 3.31
N ASP A 178 -16.57 -13.20 3.12
CA ASP A 178 -17.74 -12.95 3.98
C ASP A 178 -19.04 -13.49 3.36
N THR A 179 -19.11 -13.72 2.05
CA THR A 179 -20.33 -14.25 1.41
C THR A 179 -20.06 -15.47 0.53
N ALA A 180 -21.05 -16.37 0.45
CA ALA A 180 -21.04 -17.47 -0.52
C ALA A 180 -20.99 -16.95 -1.96
N SER A 181 -21.53 -15.76 -2.24
CA SER A 181 -21.44 -15.07 -3.53
C SER A 181 -20.00 -14.72 -3.93
N ASP A 182 -19.11 -14.39 -3.00
CA ASP A 182 -17.68 -14.15 -3.30
C ASP A 182 -16.95 -15.43 -3.76
N LEU A 183 -17.45 -16.60 -3.33
CA LEU A 183 -16.96 -17.93 -3.69
C LEU A 183 -17.77 -18.61 -4.80
N ALA A 184 -19.03 -18.22 -5.01
CA ALA A 184 -19.90 -18.79 -6.04
C ALA A 184 -19.46 -18.40 -7.45
N VAL A 185 -18.61 -17.38 -7.57
CA VAL A 185 -17.96 -17.02 -8.83
C VAL A 185 -16.70 -17.88 -9.10
N LEU A 186 -16.20 -18.58 -8.08
CA LEU A 186 -15.06 -19.51 -8.16
C LEU A 186 -15.50 -20.97 -8.42
N LEU A 187 -16.80 -21.27 -8.34
CA LEU A 187 -17.42 -22.59 -8.55
C LEU A 187 -18.28 -22.58 -9.81
#